data_AF-A0A3Q7NI13-F1
#
_entry.id   AF-A0A3Q7NI13-F1
#
_cell.length_a   1.000
_cell.length_b   1.000
_cell.length_c   1.000
_cell.angle_alpha   90.00
_cell.angle_beta   90.00
_cell.angle_gamma   90.00
#
_symmetry.space_group_name_H-M   'P 1'
#
loop_
_entity.id
_entity.type
_entity.pdbx_description
1 polymer ?
#
loop_
_entity_poly.entity_id
_entity_poly.type
_entity_poly.pdbx_seq_one_letter_code
_entity_poly.pdbx_strand_id
1 'polypeptide(L)'
;MVSRRYLSSLKNKLSSGPWRKSCQPGTHPGPGTQEPEEKKIVQELLETEKAYVARLHLLDQVFFQELLREARGSKAFPEDVVRLIFSNISSIYQFHAQFFLPELQRRLDSWTATPRIGDVIQKLAPFLKMYSEYVKNFERAVELLATWTEKSTPFQEVITRIQSSEASGSLTLQHHMLEPVQRIPRYELLLKEYVQKLPAQAPDRADAQKALDMIFSAAQHSNAAVTEMERLQDLWDVYQRLGLEDDIVDPSNTLLREGPVLKISFRRSDPMERYLFLFNNMLLYCIPKVIQVGAQFQVRTRIDVAGMKVRELTDAEFPHSFLVSGKQRTLELQARSQEEMISWIQSCQAAIDQIEKRNETFKAAVQGPEGDTQEQELQSEELGLRAPQWVRDKMVTMCMRCQEPFNALTRRRHHCRACGYVVCARCSDYRAELQYDDNRPSRVCFHCYTFLTGSVLPEDKEDKRRGILEKVSATGSEQSLMCSFLQLVGDKWGKSSPRGWCVIPRDDPLVLYVYAAPQDRRAHTSVPLLGYQVTAGTQADPRVFQLQQSGQLYTFKAETEELRDRWVKAMERAASGWSPRGPSDEDLSD
;
A
#
# COMPACT_ATOMS: atom_id res chain seq x y z
N MET A 1 -5.51 21.48 -16.97
CA MET A 1 -5.16 22.55 -16.00
C MET A 1 -6.43 23.18 -15.41
N VAL A 2 -7.26 22.39 -14.73
CA VAL A 2 -8.26 22.86 -13.77
C VAL A 2 -8.00 22.02 -12.53
N SER A 3 -6.90 22.37 -11.85
CA SER A 3 -6.22 21.50 -10.89
C SER A 3 -5.71 22.37 -9.75
N ARG A 4 -5.81 21.85 -8.53
CA ARG A 4 -5.39 22.43 -7.24
C ARG A 4 -6.31 23.42 -6.53
N ARG A 5 -7.00 24.36 -7.18
CA ARG A 5 -7.78 25.39 -6.43
C ARG A 5 -9.07 24.89 -5.77
N TYR A 6 -9.73 23.87 -6.33
CA TYR A 6 -10.99 23.36 -5.80
C TYR A 6 -10.78 22.33 -4.66
N LEU A 7 -9.79 21.45 -4.79
CA LEU A 7 -9.43 20.47 -3.75
C LEU A 7 -8.75 21.10 -2.53
N SER A 8 -8.03 22.22 -2.69
CA SER A 8 -7.58 23.03 -1.54
C SER A 8 -8.74 23.69 -0.80
N SER A 9 -9.89 23.93 -1.48
CA SER A 9 -11.09 24.52 -0.86
C SER A 9 -11.90 23.50 -0.05
N LEU A 10 -11.74 22.20 -0.29
CA LEU A 10 -12.38 21.12 0.47
C LEU A 10 -11.49 20.64 1.64
N LYS A 11 -10.18 20.53 1.40
CA LYS A 11 -9.21 20.10 2.43
C LYS A 11 -9.05 21.10 3.58
N ASN A 12 -9.24 22.39 3.32
CA ASN A 12 -9.22 23.44 4.34
C ASN A 12 -10.55 23.58 5.12
N LYS A 13 -11.62 22.87 4.72
CA LYS A 13 -12.95 22.97 5.38
C LYS A 13 -13.21 21.88 6.44
N LEU A 14 -12.43 20.80 6.46
CA LEU A 14 -12.76 19.61 7.27
C LEU A 14 -11.72 19.24 8.34
N SER A 15 -10.52 19.83 8.36
CA SER A 15 -9.41 19.35 9.21
C SER A 15 -8.99 20.28 10.36
N SER A 16 -9.51 21.48 10.46
CA SER A 16 -9.39 22.37 11.63
C SER A 16 -10.43 23.47 11.46
N GLY A 17 -11.33 23.67 12.43
CA GLY A 17 -12.49 24.53 12.27
C GLY A 17 -12.20 25.88 11.57
N PRO A 18 -12.98 26.21 10.52
CA PRO A 18 -13.14 27.57 10.04
C PRO A 18 -14.63 27.88 9.78
N TRP A 19 -15.51 27.65 10.76
CA TRP A 19 -16.71 28.50 10.91
C TRP A 19 -16.32 29.94 11.34
N ARG A 20 -15.02 30.23 11.51
CA ARG A 20 -14.50 31.53 11.93
C ARG A 20 -13.70 32.21 10.80
N LYS A 21 -14.44 33.05 10.06
CA LYS A 21 -14.03 34.27 9.31
C LYS A 21 -13.40 34.14 7.90
N SER A 22 -14.10 34.77 6.94
CA SER A 22 -13.51 35.80 6.07
C SER A 22 -14.46 37.00 5.93
N CYS A 23 -14.19 38.08 6.67
CA CYS A 23 -14.48 39.44 6.22
C CYS A 23 -13.18 40.23 6.34
N GLN A 24 -12.69 40.76 5.21
CA GLN A 24 -11.61 41.74 5.15
C GLN A 24 -12.15 43.14 5.55
N PRO A 25 -11.28 44.07 5.96
CA PRO A 25 -11.62 45.15 6.86
C PRO A 25 -12.25 46.33 6.14
N GLY A 26 -13.42 46.74 6.60
CA GLY A 26 -14.08 47.96 6.17
C GLY A 26 -15.27 48.29 7.05
N THR A 27 -15.14 49.35 7.84
CA THR A 27 -16.15 50.07 8.63
C THR A 27 -16.67 49.40 9.92
N HIS A 28 -16.38 50.04 11.05
CA HIS A 28 -16.84 49.71 12.40
C HIS A 28 -18.38 49.72 12.53
N PRO A 29 -19.01 48.65 13.07
CA PRO A 29 -20.31 48.73 13.70
C PRO A 29 -20.17 48.57 15.23
N GLY A 30 -21.06 49.25 15.98
CA GLY A 30 -21.06 49.31 17.45
C GLY A 30 -21.35 47.97 18.18
N PRO A 31 -21.53 48.00 19.52
CA PRO A 31 -21.57 46.79 20.36
C PRO A 31 -22.85 45.96 20.09
N GLY A 32 -22.70 44.77 19.52
CA GLY A 32 -23.78 43.83 19.21
C GLY A 32 -23.51 42.41 19.70
N THR A 33 -24.54 41.76 20.24
CA THR A 33 -24.63 40.46 20.93
C THR A 33 -24.12 39.26 20.10
N GLN A 34 -23.32 38.35 20.70
CA GLN A 34 -22.92 37.09 20.06
C GLN A 34 -24.10 36.11 19.96
N GLU A 35 -24.23 35.44 18.81
CA GLU A 35 -25.28 34.46 18.56
C GLU A 35 -25.10 33.17 19.42
N PRO A 36 -26.17 32.63 20.04
CA PRO A 36 -26.10 31.48 20.94
C PRO A 36 -25.47 30.23 20.31
N GLU A 37 -24.70 29.45 21.08
CA GLU A 37 -23.96 28.27 20.55
C GLU A 37 -24.90 27.16 20.08
N GLU A 38 -26.01 26.94 20.79
CA GLU A 38 -27.03 25.95 20.46
C GLU A 38 -27.71 26.25 19.11
N LYS A 39 -27.90 27.52 18.77
CA LYS A 39 -28.48 27.93 17.48
C LYS A 39 -27.55 27.60 16.32
N LYS A 40 -26.23 27.73 16.50
CA LYS A 40 -25.23 27.40 15.47
C LYS A 40 -25.24 25.92 15.14
N ILE A 41 -25.41 25.05 16.14
CA ILE A 41 -25.50 23.60 15.94
C ILE A 41 -26.77 23.26 15.14
N VAL A 42 -27.91 23.89 15.43
CA VAL A 42 -29.14 23.66 14.64
C VAL A 42 -29.01 24.20 13.22
N GLN A 43 -28.31 25.30 13.02
CA GLN A 43 -28.00 25.81 11.69
C GLN A 43 -27.09 24.84 10.91
N GLU A 44 -26.08 24.26 11.56
CA GLU A 44 -25.27 23.20 10.98
C GLU A 44 -26.10 21.94 10.64
N LEU A 45 -27.01 21.53 11.53
CA LEU A 45 -27.93 20.43 11.27
C LEU A 45 -28.75 20.68 10.01
N LEU A 46 -29.32 21.88 9.86
CA LEU A 46 -30.11 22.26 8.69
C LEU A 46 -29.27 22.30 7.40
N GLU A 47 -28.11 22.94 7.42
CA GLU A 47 -27.27 23.07 6.21
C GLU A 47 -26.74 21.71 5.75
N THR A 48 -26.33 20.85 6.70
CA THR A 48 -25.93 19.49 6.38
C THR A 48 -27.12 18.61 5.96
N GLU A 49 -28.34 18.90 6.43
CA GLU A 49 -29.56 18.22 5.97
C GLU A 49 -29.90 18.57 4.53
N LYS A 50 -29.80 19.85 4.14
CA LYS A 50 -29.99 20.29 2.75
C LYS A 50 -29.04 19.55 1.81
N ALA A 51 -27.76 19.46 2.19
CA ALA A 51 -26.77 18.73 1.42
C ALA A 51 -27.11 17.23 1.33
N TYR A 52 -27.53 16.61 2.44
CA TYR A 52 -27.94 15.21 2.47
C TYR A 52 -29.16 14.94 1.57
N VAL A 53 -30.20 15.78 1.64
CA VAL A 53 -31.38 15.68 0.78
C VAL A 53 -31.02 15.82 -0.70
N ALA A 54 -30.06 16.69 -1.05
CA ALA A 54 -29.56 16.79 -2.42
C ALA A 54 -28.85 15.50 -2.88
N ARG A 55 -28.15 14.79 -1.98
CA ARG A 55 -27.52 13.49 -2.29
C ARG A 55 -28.55 12.37 -2.42
N LEU A 56 -29.55 12.35 -1.54
CA LEU A 56 -30.69 11.43 -1.66
C LEU A 56 -31.46 11.65 -2.96
N HIS A 57 -31.62 12.90 -3.39
CA HIS A 57 -32.19 13.23 -4.71
C HIS A 57 -31.35 12.65 -5.85
N LEU A 58 -30.02 12.78 -5.80
CA LEU A 58 -29.15 12.18 -6.80
C LEU A 58 -29.31 10.66 -6.85
N LEU A 59 -29.36 9.98 -5.70
CA LEU A 59 -29.55 8.52 -5.64
C LEU A 59 -30.91 8.09 -6.18
N ASP A 60 -31.99 8.71 -5.70
CA ASP A 60 -33.35 8.28 -5.98
C ASP A 60 -33.89 8.83 -7.30
N GLN A 61 -33.80 10.14 -7.52
CA GLN A 61 -34.43 10.82 -8.65
C GLN A 61 -33.57 10.82 -9.91
N VAL A 62 -32.26 10.58 -9.79
CA VAL A 62 -31.36 10.50 -10.94
C VAL A 62 -30.95 9.06 -11.17
N PHE A 63 -30.12 8.46 -10.31
CA PHE A 63 -29.60 7.10 -10.54
C PHE A 63 -30.71 6.04 -10.62
N PHE A 64 -31.55 5.94 -9.59
CA PHE A 64 -32.59 4.92 -9.54
C PHE A 64 -33.63 5.08 -10.65
N GLN A 65 -34.16 6.29 -10.87
CA GLN A 65 -35.13 6.52 -11.95
C GLN A 65 -34.56 6.30 -13.35
N GLU A 66 -33.33 6.74 -13.62
CA GLU A 66 -32.71 6.57 -14.94
C GLU A 66 -32.45 5.09 -15.25
N LEU A 67 -31.95 4.33 -14.27
CA LEU A 67 -31.75 2.89 -14.43
C LEU A 67 -33.08 2.15 -14.57
N LEU A 68 -34.11 2.53 -13.83
CA LEU A 68 -35.43 1.92 -13.94
C LEU A 68 -36.08 2.21 -15.31
N ARG A 69 -35.89 3.44 -15.82
CA ARG A 69 -36.33 3.84 -17.16
C ARG A 69 -35.62 3.03 -18.24
N GLU A 70 -34.31 2.87 -18.11
CA GLU A 70 -33.52 2.06 -19.04
C GLU A 70 -33.95 0.58 -19.01
N ALA A 71 -34.12 0.00 -17.82
CA ALA A 71 -34.63 -1.38 -17.64
C ALA A 71 -35.96 -1.60 -18.36
N ARG A 72 -36.88 -0.63 -18.31
CA ARG A 72 -38.18 -0.67 -19.00
C ARG A 72 -38.06 -0.55 -20.51
N GLY A 73 -37.17 0.31 -20.97
CA GLY A 73 -36.99 0.62 -22.39
C GLY A 73 -36.28 -0.48 -23.16
N SER A 74 -35.13 -0.93 -22.68
CA SER A 74 -34.26 -1.86 -23.40
C SER A 74 -34.38 -3.32 -22.94
N LYS A 75 -34.97 -3.58 -21.76
CA LYS A 75 -34.99 -4.90 -21.10
C LYS A 75 -33.60 -5.53 -20.94
N ALA A 76 -32.53 -4.72 -20.98
CA ALA A 76 -31.14 -5.17 -20.85
C ALA A 76 -30.83 -5.73 -19.45
N PHE A 77 -31.61 -5.34 -18.44
CA PHE A 77 -31.54 -5.85 -17.08
C PHE A 77 -32.93 -5.74 -16.41
N PRO A 78 -33.27 -6.61 -15.44
CA PRO A 78 -34.59 -6.61 -14.79
C PRO A 78 -34.82 -5.38 -13.91
N GLU A 79 -36.06 -4.87 -13.86
CA GLU A 79 -36.45 -3.81 -12.92
C GLU A 79 -36.22 -4.22 -11.45
N ASP A 80 -36.43 -5.50 -11.13
CA ASP A 80 -36.24 -6.02 -9.78
C ASP A 80 -34.79 -5.90 -9.31
N VAL A 81 -33.81 -5.99 -10.22
CA VAL A 81 -32.40 -5.76 -9.90
C VAL A 81 -32.19 -4.32 -9.47
N VAL A 82 -32.76 -3.36 -10.20
CA VAL A 82 -32.66 -1.94 -9.86
C VAL A 82 -33.32 -1.67 -8.49
N ARG A 83 -34.52 -2.22 -8.26
CA ARG A 83 -35.19 -2.11 -6.96
C ARG A 83 -34.39 -2.73 -5.82
N LEU A 84 -33.72 -3.86 -6.07
CA LEU A 84 -32.83 -4.49 -5.08
C LEU A 84 -31.56 -3.68 -4.84
N ILE A 85 -30.96 -3.04 -5.84
CA ILE A 85 -29.76 -2.20 -5.62
C ILE A 85 -30.09 -0.99 -4.74
N PHE A 86 -31.23 -0.34 -5.00
CA PHE A 86 -31.59 0.89 -4.31
C PHE A 86 -32.46 0.68 -3.06
N SER A 87 -32.93 -0.55 -2.80
CA SER A 87 -33.72 -0.92 -1.63
C SER A 87 -34.89 0.07 -1.41
N ASN A 88 -35.03 0.59 -0.20
CA ASN A 88 -36.01 1.59 0.20
C ASN A 88 -35.49 3.04 0.14
N ILE A 89 -34.50 3.36 -0.71
CA ILE A 89 -33.95 4.73 -0.83
C ILE A 89 -35.02 5.79 -1.11
N SER A 90 -36.05 5.45 -1.89
CA SER A 90 -37.14 6.37 -2.21
C SER A 90 -37.92 6.76 -0.96
N SER A 91 -38.15 5.82 -0.03
CA SER A 91 -38.80 6.09 1.25
C SER A 91 -37.95 7.01 2.12
N ILE A 92 -36.63 6.79 2.16
CA ILE A 92 -35.68 7.64 2.88
C ILE A 92 -35.69 9.05 2.28
N TYR A 93 -35.57 9.17 0.95
CA TYR A 93 -35.58 10.46 0.26
C TYR A 93 -36.87 11.24 0.53
N GLN A 94 -38.03 10.61 0.36
CA GLN A 94 -39.32 11.26 0.56
C GLN A 94 -39.47 11.77 1.99
N PHE A 95 -39.11 10.96 2.99
CA PHE A 95 -39.17 11.38 4.39
C PHE A 95 -38.31 12.63 4.64
N HIS A 96 -37.04 12.59 4.23
CA HIS A 96 -36.12 13.70 4.48
C HIS A 96 -36.48 14.96 3.70
N ALA A 97 -36.82 14.83 2.42
CA ALA A 97 -37.12 15.95 1.54
C ALA A 97 -38.47 16.60 1.83
N GLN A 98 -39.52 15.81 2.12
CA GLN A 98 -40.90 16.30 2.22
C GLN A 98 -41.32 16.60 3.67
N PHE A 99 -40.66 16.00 4.67
CA PHE A 99 -41.08 16.14 6.07
C PHE A 99 -39.98 16.73 6.95
N PHE A 100 -38.80 16.10 7.02
CA PHE A 100 -37.81 16.48 8.02
C PHE A 100 -37.10 17.81 7.70
N LEU A 101 -36.60 17.98 6.47
CA LEU A 101 -35.93 19.22 6.05
C LEU A 101 -36.85 20.46 6.17
N PRO A 102 -38.11 20.42 5.68
CA PRO A 102 -39.04 21.54 5.86
C PRO A 102 -39.30 21.89 7.33
N GLU A 103 -39.41 20.89 8.22
CA GLU A 103 -39.63 21.13 9.65
C GLU A 103 -38.40 21.74 10.33
N LEU A 104 -37.18 21.32 9.96
CA LEU A 104 -35.94 21.97 10.42
C LEU A 104 -35.86 23.43 9.95
N GLN A 105 -36.15 23.69 8.68
CA GLN A 105 -36.12 25.04 8.11
C GLN A 105 -37.13 25.94 8.83
N ARG A 106 -38.38 25.48 8.97
CA ARG A 106 -39.45 26.21 9.67
C ARG A 106 -39.04 26.54 11.11
N ARG A 107 -38.39 25.61 11.81
CA ARG A 107 -37.92 25.85 13.19
C ARG A 107 -36.85 26.93 13.24
N LEU A 108 -35.90 26.92 12.31
CA LEU A 108 -34.83 27.92 12.29
C LEU A 108 -35.36 29.31 11.90
N ASP A 109 -36.33 29.38 10.98
CA ASP A 109 -36.99 30.63 10.59
C ASP A 109 -37.73 31.29 11.76
N SER A 110 -38.30 30.49 12.67
CA SER A 110 -38.99 30.95 13.89
C SER A 110 -38.18 30.75 15.17
N TRP A 111 -36.85 30.69 15.11
CA TRP A 111 -36.00 30.32 16.26
C TRP A 111 -36.17 31.25 17.46
N THR A 112 -36.35 32.56 17.23
CA THR A 112 -36.56 33.55 18.29
C THR A 112 -37.82 33.31 19.10
N ALA A 113 -38.87 32.79 18.47
CA ALA A 113 -40.14 32.47 19.12
C ALA A 113 -40.12 31.08 19.79
N THR A 114 -39.32 30.15 19.28
CA THR A 114 -39.29 28.76 19.77
C THR A 114 -37.87 28.19 19.69
N PRO A 115 -36.96 28.55 20.61
CA PRO A 115 -35.53 28.19 20.57
C PRO A 115 -35.32 26.75 21.08
N ARG A 116 -35.82 25.79 20.32
CA ARG A 116 -35.79 24.35 20.64
C ARG A 116 -35.69 23.54 19.35
N ILE A 117 -35.24 22.30 19.40
CA ILE A 117 -35.18 21.36 18.26
C ILE A 117 -35.46 19.91 18.66
N GLY A 118 -35.37 19.57 19.95
CA GLY A 118 -35.51 18.20 20.45
C GLY A 118 -36.86 17.56 20.08
N ASP A 119 -37.95 18.33 20.07
CA ASP A 119 -39.27 17.88 19.64
C ASP A 119 -39.36 17.57 18.14
N VAL A 120 -38.60 18.28 17.30
CA VAL A 120 -38.51 17.99 15.86
C VAL A 120 -37.71 16.71 15.64
N ILE A 121 -36.61 16.53 16.37
CA ILE A 121 -35.76 15.34 16.23
C ILE A 121 -36.44 14.09 16.82
N GLN A 122 -37.28 14.22 17.86
CA GLN A 122 -38.12 13.11 18.32
C GLN A 122 -39.04 12.57 17.21
N LYS A 123 -39.47 13.41 16.27
CA LYS A 123 -40.27 12.96 15.11
C LYS A 123 -39.44 12.18 14.09
N LEU A 124 -38.12 12.37 14.03
CA LEU A 124 -37.21 11.61 13.16
C LEU A 124 -37.02 10.18 13.64
N ALA A 125 -36.85 9.98 14.95
CA ALA A 125 -36.40 8.72 15.50
C ALA A 125 -37.26 7.48 15.15
N PRO A 126 -38.61 7.54 15.11
CA PRO A 126 -39.43 6.40 14.66
C PRO A 126 -39.14 5.95 13.23
N PHE A 127 -38.70 6.87 12.36
CA PHE A 127 -38.41 6.59 10.96
C PHE A 127 -37.01 6.05 10.74
N LEU A 128 -36.10 6.16 11.72
CA LEU A 128 -34.75 5.59 11.59
C LEU A 128 -34.74 4.08 11.37
N LYS A 129 -35.81 3.37 11.75
CA LYS A 129 -35.99 1.94 11.45
C LYS A 129 -35.95 1.61 9.96
N MET A 130 -36.29 2.56 9.08
CA MET A 130 -36.21 2.34 7.63
C MET A 130 -34.74 2.18 7.16
N TYR A 131 -33.78 2.77 7.87
CA TYR A 131 -32.37 2.64 7.52
C TYR A 131 -31.84 1.23 7.79
N SER A 132 -32.41 0.49 8.76
CA SER A 132 -32.05 -0.90 8.99
C SER A 132 -32.27 -1.78 7.76
N GLU A 133 -33.35 -1.53 7.01
CA GLU A 133 -33.63 -2.23 5.75
C GLU A 133 -32.63 -1.84 4.65
N TYR A 134 -32.30 -0.55 4.54
CA TYR A 134 -31.30 -0.06 3.58
C TYR A 134 -29.93 -0.69 3.85
N VAL A 135 -29.46 -0.62 5.09
CA VAL A 135 -28.14 -1.12 5.51
C VAL A 135 -28.08 -2.65 5.38
N LYS A 136 -29.12 -3.38 5.80
CA LYS A 136 -29.17 -4.84 5.66
C LYS A 136 -29.04 -5.30 4.20
N ASN A 137 -29.53 -4.49 3.26
CA ASN A 137 -29.46 -4.80 1.83
C ASN A 137 -28.15 -4.29 1.17
N PHE A 138 -27.34 -3.51 1.88
CA PHE A 138 -26.24 -2.76 1.27
C PHE A 138 -25.17 -3.66 0.63
N GLU A 139 -24.73 -4.72 1.32
CA GLU A 139 -23.76 -5.69 0.79
C GLU A 139 -24.25 -6.30 -0.54
N ARG A 140 -25.48 -6.82 -0.54
CA ARG A 140 -26.12 -7.38 -1.73
C ARG A 140 -26.27 -6.34 -2.85
N ALA A 141 -26.58 -5.10 -2.51
CA ALA A 141 -26.70 -4.02 -3.50
C ALA A 141 -25.37 -3.74 -4.20
N VAL A 142 -24.26 -3.71 -3.46
CA VAL A 142 -22.91 -3.53 -4.03
C VAL A 142 -22.52 -4.70 -4.93
N GLU A 143 -22.79 -5.94 -4.53
CA GLU A 143 -22.55 -7.12 -5.35
C GLU A 143 -23.34 -7.11 -6.66
N LEU A 144 -24.63 -6.77 -6.60
CA LEU A 144 -25.48 -6.63 -7.77
C LEU A 144 -24.97 -5.51 -8.68
N LEU A 145 -24.56 -4.37 -8.10
CA LEU A 145 -24.02 -3.26 -8.86
C LEU A 145 -22.75 -3.68 -9.61
N ALA A 146 -21.82 -4.36 -8.96
CA ALA A 146 -20.61 -4.87 -9.60
C ALA A 146 -20.95 -5.86 -10.73
N THR A 147 -21.81 -6.84 -10.44
CA THR A 147 -22.23 -7.88 -11.39
C THR A 147 -22.87 -7.28 -12.64
N TRP A 148 -23.79 -6.33 -12.48
CA TRP A 148 -24.53 -5.76 -13.61
C TRP A 148 -23.76 -4.69 -14.36
N THR A 149 -22.79 -4.03 -13.72
CA THR A 149 -21.82 -3.15 -14.39
C THR A 149 -20.94 -3.94 -15.34
N GLU A 150 -20.54 -5.17 -14.99
CA GLU A 150 -19.76 -6.04 -15.87
C GLU A 150 -20.64 -6.73 -16.93
N LYS A 151 -21.82 -7.21 -16.53
CA LYS A 151 -22.69 -8.04 -17.39
C LYS A 151 -23.45 -7.25 -18.46
N SER A 152 -23.74 -5.96 -18.23
CA SER A 152 -24.67 -5.19 -19.07
C SER A 152 -24.10 -3.82 -19.45
N THR A 153 -23.73 -3.66 -20.73
CA THR A 153 -23.23 -2.40 -21.27
C THR A 153 -24.23 -1.25 -21.10
N PRO A 154 -25.55 -1.40 -21.37
CA PRO A 154 -26.52 -0.32 -21.12
C PRO A 154 -26.58 0.11 -19.65
N PHE A 155 -26.46 -0.84 -18.71
CA PHE A 155 -26.40 -0.54 -17.28
C PHE A 155 -25.16 0.30 -16.96
N GLN A 156 -23.99 -0.15 -17.42
CA GLN A 156 -22.71 0.54 -17.23
C GLN A 156 -22.72 1.95 -17.83
N GLU A 157 -23.29 2.14 -19.02
CA GLU A 157 -23.37 3.43 -19.71
C GLU A 157 -24.19 4.45 -18.93
N VAL A 158 -25.33 4.05 -18.35
CA VAL A 158 -26.15 4.92 -17.50
C VAL A 158 -25.35 5.37 -16.27
N ILE A 159 -24.71 4.43 -15.57
CA ILE A 159 -23.88 4.74 -14.40
C ILE A 159 -22.75 5.72 -14.76
N THR A 160 -21.98 5.41 -15.81
CA THR A 160 -20.82 6.20 -16.24
C THR A 160 -21.23 7.61 -16.66
N ARG A 161 -22.35 7.73 -17.39
CA ARG A 161 -22.92 9.02 -17.80
C ARG A 161 -23.26 9.88 -16.60
N ILE A 162 -23.97 9.33 -15.62
CA ILE A 162 -24.39 10.09 -14.43
C ILE A 162 -23.17 10.46 -13.57
N GLN A 163 -22.23 9.54 -13.37
CA GLN A 163 -21.00 9.80 -12.62
C GLN A 163 -20.13 10.91 -13.23
N SER A 164 -20.17 11.05 -14.55
CA SER A 164 -19.46 12.11 -15.28
C SER A 164 -20.15 13.50 -15.16
N SER A 165 -21.34 13.57 -14.59
CA SER A 165 -22.08 14.82 -14.42
C SER A 165 -21.57 15.64 -13.23
N GLU A 166 -21.71 16.97 -13.31
CA GLU A 166 -21.34 17.88 -12.22
C GLU A 166 -22.10 17.57 -10.91
N ALA A 167 -23.36 17.13 -11.03
CA ALA A 167 -24.20 16.75 -9.90
C ALA A 167 -23.60 15.58 -9.08
N SER A 168 -22.90 14.65 -9.72
CA SER A 168 -22.24 13.52 -9.05
C SER A 168 -20.97 13.93 -8.29
N GLY A 169 -20.44 15.14 -8.52
CA GLY A 169 -19.25 15.62 -7.83
C GLY A 169 -18.00 14.79 -8.10
N SER A 170 -17.94 14.08 -9.24
CA SER A 170 -16.90 13.09 -9.61
C SER A 170 -16.83 11.83 -8.74
N LEU A 171 -17.79 11.64 -7.83
CA LEU A 171 -17.86 10.42 -7.01
C LEU A 171 -18.60 9.29 -7.74
N THR A 172 -18.29 8.05 -7.38
CA THR A 172 -18.99 6.88 -7.92
C THR A 172 -20.38 6.70 -7.28
N LEU A 173 -21.26 5.92 -7.91
CA LEU A 173 -22.57 5.59 -7.30
C LEU A 173 -22.39 4.96 -5.90
N GLN A 174 -21.44 4.03 -5.77
CA GLN A 174 -21.12 3.37 -4.51
C GLN A 174 -20.82 4.36 -3.37
N HIS A 175 -20.11 5.46 -3.69
CA HIS A 175 -19.81 6.50 -2.70
C HIS A 175 -21.09 7.18 -2.21
N HIS A 176 -21.96 7.59 -3.14
CA HIS A 176 -23.22 8.24 -2.76
C HIS A 176 -24.09 7.29 -1.95
N MET A 177 -24.08 5.99 -2.27
CA MET A 177 -24.86 4.98 -1.54
C MET A 177 -24.45 4.81 -0.07
N LEU A 178 -23.26 5.29 0.34
CA LEU A 178 -22.82 5.33 1.74
C LEU A 178 -23.43 6.48 2.54
N GLU A 179 -23.85 7.57 1.89
CA GLU A 179 -24.34 8.78 2.58
C GLU A 179 -25.52 8.50 3.54
N PRO A 180 -26.53 7.67 3.19
CA PRO A 180 -27.60 7.33 4.12
C PRO A 180 -27.12 6.63 5.38
N VAL A 181 -26.11 5.75 5.26
CA VAL A 181 -25.51 5.05 6.40
C VAL A 181 -24.78 6.04 7.31
N GLN A 182 -24.04 6.98 6.73
CA GLN A 182 -23.28 7.99 7.47
C GLN A 182 -24.15 9.04 8.17
N ARG A 183 -25.41 9.22 7.75
CA ARG A 183 -26.25 10.29 8.30
C ARG A 183 -26.68 10.01 9.75
N ILE A 184 -26.87 8.75 10.12
CA ILE A 184 -27.34 8.39 11.48
C ILE A 184 -26.31 8.75 12.56
N PRO A 185 -25.03 8.36 12.47
CA PRO A 185 -24.02 8.77 13.44
C PRO A 185 -23.87 10.30 13.54
N ARG A 186 -24.05 11.02 12.41
CA ARG A 186 -24.00 12.49 12.40
C ARG A 186 -25.14 13.12 13.21
N TYR A 187 -26.35 12.57 13.15
CA TYR A 187 -27.44 13.05 14.01
C TYR A 187 -27.12 12.84 15.49
N GLU A 188 -26.53 11.70 15.85
CA GLU A 188 -26.12 11.42 17.22
C GLU A 188 -25.06 12.43 17.73
N LEU A 189 -24.02 12.70 16.93
CA LEU A 189 -22.96 13.65 17.30
C LEU A 189 -23.49 15.08 17.46
N LEU A 190 -24.24 15.59 16.47
CA LEU A 190 -24.80 16.94 16.52
C LEU A 190 -25.76 17.10 17.69
N LEU A 191 -26.57 16.08 17.99
CA LEU A 191 -27.51 16.14 19.10
C LEU A 191 -26.82 16.03 20.46
N LYS A 192 -25.77 15.20 20.59
CA LYS A 192 -24.91 15.18 21.78
C LYS A 192 -24.30 16.55 22.04
N GLU A 193 -23.73 17.18 21.01
CA GLU A 193 -23.16 18.52 21.13
C GLU A 193 -24.23 19.54 21.51
N TYR A 194 -25.40 19.50 20.87
CA TYR A 194 -26.52 20.39 21.19
C TYR A 194 -26.95 20.28 22.66
N VAL A 195 -27.13 19.06 23.18
CA VAL A 195 -27.48 18.83 24.60
C VAL A 195 -26.42 19.39 25.55
N GLN A 196 -25.12 19.25 25.20
CA GLN A 196 -24.03 19.81 25.99
C GLN A 196 -24.03 21.35 26.00
N LYS A 197 -24.39 21.97 24.87
CA LYS A 197 -24.40 23.43 24.71
C LYS A 197 -25.67 24.13 25.18
N LEU A 198 -26.76 23.39 25.37
CA LEU A 198 -27.99 23.95 25.93
C LEU A 198 -27.76 24.55 27.34
N PRO A 199 -28.41 25.67 27.69
CA PRO A 199 -28.46 26.13 29.09
C PRO A 199 -29.01 25.05 30.04
N ALA A 200 -28.61 25.07 31.30
CA ALA A 200 -29.04 24.08 32.30
C ALA A 200 -30.56 24.05 32.48
N GLN A 201 -31.21 25.22 32.41
CA GLN A 201 -32.66 25.40 32.54
C GLN A 201 -33.39 25.49 31.19
N ALA A 202 -32.75 25.08 30.09
CA ALA A 202 -33.38 25.14 28.77
C ALA A 202 -34.57 24.16 28.71
N PRO A 203 -35.76 24.61 28.27
CA PRO A 203 -36.95 23.76 28.20
C PRO A 203 -36.78 22.57 27.25
N ASP A 204 -35.87 22.69 26.27
CA ASP A 204 -35.62 21.64 25.29
C ASP A 204 -34.65 20.54 25.76
N ARG A 205 -33.98 20.70 26.91
CA ARG A 205 -32.95 19.76 27.37
C ARG A 205 -33.49 18.35 27.57
N ALA A 206 -34.68 18.22 28.18
CA ALA A 206 -35.34 16.93 28.38
C ALA A 206 -35.74 16.29 27.03
N ASP A 207 -36.30 17.08 26.12
CA ASP A 207 -36.74 16.61 24.82
C ASP A 207 -35.58 16.25 23.89
N ALA A 208 -34.46 16.98 23.96
CA ALA A 208 -33.24 16.70 23.22
C ALA A 208 -32.51 15.47 23.74
N GLN A 209 -32.45 15.26 25.06
CA GLN A 209 -31.90 14.04 25.64
C GLN A 209 -32.74 12.81 25.25
N LYS A 210 -34.06 12.93 25.32
CA LYS A 210 -34.96 11.85 24.87
C LYS A 210 -34.81 11.56 23.38
N ALA A 211 -34.69 12.59 22.54
CA ALA A 211 -34.39 12.42 21.12
C ALA A 211 -33.08 11.64 20.90
N LEU A 212 -32.04 11.95 21.67
CA LEU A 212 -30.74 11.29 21.58
C LEU A 212 -30.84 9.80 21.94
N ASP A 213 -31.52 9.48 23.04
CA ASP A 213 -31.73 8.10 23.47
C ASP A 213 -32.54 7.30 22.42
N MET A 214 -33.54 7.94 21.80
CA MET A 214 -34.34 7.32 20.73
C MET A 214 -33.53 7.08 19.46
N ILE A 215 -32.66 8.00 19.05
CA ILE A 215 -31.76 7.83 17.88
C ILE A 215 -30.80 6.67 18.14
N PHE A 216 -30.18 6.64 19.32
CA PHE A 216 -29.25 5.60 19.73
C PHE A 216 -29.93 4.22 19.77
N SER A 217 -31.11 4.13 20.38
CA SER A 217 -31.87 2.88 20.44
C SER A 217 -32.36 2.40 19.06
N ALA A 218 -32.83 3.31 18.19
CA ALA A 218 -33.29 2.95 16.85
C ALA A 218 -32.17 2.38 15.98
N ALA A 219 -30.94 2.90 16.10
CA ALA A 219 -29.75 2.32 15.47
C ALA A 219 -29.47 0.90 16.00
N GLN A 220 -29.55 0.68 17.32
CA GLN A 220 -29.25 -0.60 17.97
C GLN A 220 -30.23 -1.76 17.64
N HIS A 221 -31.48 -1.48 17.27
CA HIS A 221 -32.51 -2.51 17.05
C HIS A 221 -32.30 -3.41 15.80
N SER A 222 -31.15 -3.36 15.14
CA SER A 222 -30.82 -4.24 14.01
C SER A 222 -29.35 -4.67 14.05
N ASN A 223 -28.99 -5.62 14.92
CA ASN A 223 -27.60 -6.07 15.15
C ASN A 223 -26.77 -6.28 13.87
N ALA A 224 -27.30 -6.89 12.81
CA ALA A 224 -26.58 -7.06 11.54
C ALA A 224 -26.35 -5.73 10.79
N ALA A 225 -27.32 -4.82 10.82
CA ALA A 225 -27.18 -3.48 10.26
C ALA A 225 -26.25 -2.60 11.11
N VAL A 226 -26.24 -2.79 12.43
CA VAL A 226 -25.30 -2.11 13.34
C VAL A 226 -23.87 -2.53 13.02
N THR A 227 -23.60 -3.84 12.92
CA THR A 227 -22.27 -4.34 12.57
C THR A 227 -21.82 -3.84 11.21
N GLU A 228 -22.71 -3.81 10.22
CA GLU A 228 -22.36 -3.28 8.88
C GLU A 228 -22.15 -1.76 8.90
N MET A 229 -22.92 -1.02 9.70
CA MET A 229 -22.73 0.41 9.89
C MET A 229 -21.42 0.74 10.62
N GLU A 230 -21.06 -0.03 11.65
CA GLU A 230 -19.76 0.06 12.34
C GLU A 230 -18.61 -0.25 11.38
N ARG A 231 -18.73 -1.32 10.58
CA ARG A 231 -17.74 -1.68 9.54
C ARG A 231 -17.54 -0.55 8.53
N LEU A 232 -18.62 0.04 8.03
CA LEU A 232 -18.58 1.13 7.07
C LEU A 232 -18.04 2.42 7.71
N GLN A 233 -18.31 2.65 8.98
CA GLN A 233 -17.75 3.78 9.74
C GLN A 233 -16.23 3.62 9.94
N ASP A 234 -15.76 2.43 10.31
CA ASP A 234 -14.31 2.15 10.45
C ASP A 234 -13.59 2.32 9.11
N LEU A 235 -14.18 1.80 8.02
CA LEU A 235 -13.67 1.97 6.67
C LEU A 235 -13.63 3.45 6.26
N TRP A 236 -14.65 4.21 6.64
CA TRP A 236 -14.71 5.64 6.38
C TRP A 236 -13.60 6.41 7.09
N ASP A 237 -13.34 6.10 8.36
CA ASP A 237 -12.26 6.72 9.13
C ASP A 237 -10.89 6.45 8.48
N VAL A 238 -10.70 5.26 7.90
CA VAL A 238 -9.52 4.95 7.08
C VAL A 238 -9.44 5.83 5.83
N TYR A 239 -10.52 5.96 5.06
CA TYR A 239 -10.54 6.80 3.86
C TYR A 239 -10.32 8.28 4.14
N GLN A 240 -10.84 8.79 5.26
CA GLN A 240 -10.55 10.15 5.71
C GLN A 240 -9.06 10.34 5.98
N ARG A 241 -8.42 9.36 6.63
CA ARG A 241 -6.96 9.37 6.84
C ARG A 241 -6.19 9.31 5.51
N LEU A 242 -6.71 8.63 4.50
CA LEU A 242 -6.11 8.52 3.15
C LEU A 242 -6.38 9.74 2.25
N GLY A 243 -7.32 10.61 2.63
CA GLY A 243 -7.61 11.86 1.91
C GLY A 243 -8.72 11.78 0.87
N LEU A 244 -9.57 10.74 0.91
CA LEU A 244 -10.77 10.56 0.08
C LEU A 244 -10.48 10.64 -1.44
N GLU A 245 -9.51 9.89 -1.94
CA GLU A 245 -9.26 9.78 -3.39
C GLU A 245 -10.29 8.82 -4.02
N ASP A 246 -11.01 9.28 -5.05
CA ASP A 246 -12.18 8.61 -5.67
C ASP A 246 -11.88 7.18 -6.18
N ASP A 247 -10.62 6.88 -6.50
CA ASP A 247 -10.17 5.60 -7.04
C ASP A 247 -9.89 4.53 -5.95
N ILE A 248 -9.85 4.93 -4.68
CA ILE A 248 -9.52 4.06 -3.54
C ILE A 248 -10.78 3.68 -2.75
N VAL A 249 -11.77 4.55 -2.76
CA VAL A 249 -12.97 4.41 -1.95
C VAL A 249 -13.94 3.45 -2.63
N ASP A 250 -14.04 2.26 -2.07
CA ASP A 250 -15.01 1.24 -2.45
C ASP A 250 -15.64 0.64 -1.17
N PRO A 251 -16.97 0.61 -1.02
CA PRO A 251 -17.64 0.05 0.15
C PRO A 251 -17.47 -1.46 0.34
N SER A 252 -17.11 -2.19 -0.72
CA SER A 252 -16.76 -3.62 -0.66
C SER A 252 -15.36 -3.87 -0.08
N ASN A 253 -14.56 -2.80 0.10
CA ASN A 253 -13.26 -2.94 0.73
C ASN A 253 -13.42 -3.30 2.20
N THR A 254 -12.54 -4.18 2.66
CA THR A 254 -12.39 -4.49 4.08
C THR A 254 -10.94 -4.29 4.45
N LEU A 255 -10.68 -3.44 5.46
CA LEU A 255 -9.33 -3.27 5.98
C LEU A 255 -8.93 -4.55 6.72
N LEU A 256 -7.90 -5.22 6.22
CA LEU A 256 -7.36 -6.43 6.82
C LEU A 256 -6.27 -6.12 7.84
N ARG A 257 -5.43 -5.12 7.52
CA ARG A 257 -4.32 -4.71 8.38
C ARG A 257 -3.84 -3.31 8.04
N GLU A 258 -3.38 -2.58 9.02
CA GLU A 258 -2.63 -1.35 8.81
C GLU A 258 -1.43 -1.25 9.76
N GLY A 259 -0.42 -0.46 9.39
CA GLY A 259 0.70 -0.23 10.29
C GLY A 259 1.93 0.40 9.65
N PRO A 260 2.87 0.85 10.49
CA PRO A 260 4.11 1.45 10.05
C PRO A 260 5.07 0.40 9.48
N VAL A 261 5.85 0.77 8.46
CA VAL A 261 6.94 -0.03 7.92
C VAL A 261 8.09 0.87 7.50
N LEU A 262 9.29 0.29 7.36
CA LEU A 262 10.44 0.98 6.80
C LEU A 262 10.62 0.56 5.34
N LYS A 263 10.68 1.53 4.42
CA LYS A 263 10.93 1.26 3.01
C LYS A 263 12.43 1.28 2.71
N ILE A 264 12.96 0.15 2.29
CA ILE A 264 14.35 0.03 1.84
C ILE A 264 14.47 0.69 0.47
N SER A 265 15.51 1.51 0.31
CA SER A 265 15.77 2.26 -0.91
C SER A 265 16.91 1.63 -1.69
N PHE A 266 16.75 1.43 -2.98
CA PHE A 266 17.85 0.99 -3.83
C PHE A 266 18.94 2.06 -4.04
N ARG A 267 18.67 3.33 -3.68
CA ARG A 267 19.62 4.46 -3.84
C ARG A 267 20.16 5.04 -2.54
N ARG A 268 19.43 4.90 -1.43
CA ARG A 268 19.78 5.53 -0.13
C ARG A 268 20.13 4.42 0.86
N SER A 269 21.03 4.68 1.81
CA SER A 269 21.27 3.73 2.91
C SER A 269 20.05 3.63 3.80
N ASP A 270 19.51 4.77 4.19
CA ASP A 270 18.66 4.79 5.36
C ASP A 270 17.21 4.42 4.96
N PRO A 271 16.61 3.42 5.62
CA PRO A 271 15.22 3.08 5.39
C PRO A 271 14.32 4.27 5.71
N MET A 272 13.24 4.42 4.95
CA MET A 272 12.32 5.55 5.10
C MET A 272 11.02 5.12 5.77
N GLU A 273 10.57 5.84 6.80
CA GLU A 273 9.29 5.57 7.45
C GLU A 273 8.10 5.73 6.52
N ARG A 274 7.25 4.71 6.51
CA ARG A 274 6.08 4.57 5.65
C ARG A 274 4.96 3.89 6.43
N TYR A 275 3.80 3.84 5.82
CA TYR A 275 2.62 3.22 6.40
C TYR A 275 1.92 2.38 5.34
N LEU A 276 1.43 1.21 5.73
CA LEU A 276 0.68 0.32 4.85
C LEU A 276 -0.77 0.26 5.29
N PHE A 277 -1.66 0.19 4.31
CA PHE A 277 -3.05 -0.23 4.48
C PHE A 277 -3.28 -1.42 3.55
N LEU A 278 -3.49 -2.61 4.12
CA LEU A 278 -3.85 -3.81 3.39
C LEU A 278 -5.37 -3.97 3.44
N PHE A 279 -6.00 -3.89 2.28
CA PHE A 279 -7.40 -4.24 2.05
C PHE A 279 -7.50 -5.63 1.42
N ASN A 280 -8.71 -6.18 1.39
CA ASN A 280 -9.04 -7.44 0.72
C ASN A 280 -8.69 -7.48 -0.78
N ASN A 281 -8.64 -6.34 -1.48
CA ASN A 281 -8.36 -6.27 -2.92
C ASN A 281 -7.07 -5.50 -3.30
N MET A 282 -6.48 -4.73 -2.38
CA MET A 282 -5.32 -3.90 -2.65
C MET A 282 -4.45 -3.66 -1.41
N LEU A 283 -3.16 -3.42 -1.64
CA LEU A 283 -2.22 -2.89 -0.66
C LEU A 283 -1.85 -1.45 -1.03
N LEU A 284 -2.07 -0.52 -0.10
CA LEU A 284 -1.67 0.88 -0.24
C LEU A 284 -0.39 1.15 0.53
N TYR A 285 0.60 1.68 -0.17
CA TYR A 285 1.85 2.17 0.39
C TYR A 285 1.81 3.69 0.49
N CYS A 286 1.95 4.18 1.71
CA CYS A 286 1.66 5.56 2.05
C CYS A 286 2.83 6.31 2.72
N ILE A 287 2.85 7.62 2.52
CA ILE A 287 3.71 8.56 3.26
C ILE A 287 2.88 9.26 4.34
N PRO A 288 3.28 9.19 5.62
CA PRO A 288 2.66 9.98 6.68
C PRO A 288 2.76 11.49 6.39
N LYS A 289 1.66 12.23 6.57
CA LYS A 289 1.62 13.69 6.55
C LYS A 289 1.53 14.20 7.98
N VAL A 290 2.41 15.13 8.33
CA VAL A 290 2.33 15.84 9.62
C VAL A 290 1.17 16.85 9.54
N ILE A 291 0.19 16.68 10.43
CA ILE A 291 -0.93 17.62 10.61
C ILE A 291 -1.07 17.96 12.10
N GLN A 292 -1.70 19.09 12.41
CA GLN A 292 -1.82 19.59 13.79
C GLN A 292 -2.63 18.66 14.73
N VAL A 293 -3.56 17.87 14.18
CA VAL A 293 -4.40 16.91 14.92
C VAL A 293 -4.67 15.70 14.04
N GLY A 294 -4.42 14.48 14.56
CA GLY A 294 -4.65 13.22 13.86
C GLY A 294 -3.51 12.79 12.93
N ALA A 295 -3.72 11.67 12.21
CA ALA A 295 -2.77 11.14 11.24
C ALA A 295 -3.40 11.13 9.83
N GLN A 296 -2.77 11.79 8.87
CA GLN A 296 -3.13 11.70 7.45
C GLN A 296 -2.03 11.01 6.67
N PHE A 297 -2.40 10.36 5.58
CA PHE A 297 -1.51 9.57 4.75
C PHE A 297 -1.67 9.97 3.29
N GLN A 298 -0.55 10.04 2.57
CA GLN A 298 -0.56 10.17 1.11
C GLN A 298 -0.32 8.83 0.48
N VAL A 299 -1.22 8.36 -0.38
CA VAL A 299 -0.96 7.18 -1.19
C VAL A 299 0.14 7.49 -2.21
N ARG A 300 1.14 6.61 -2.27
CA ARG A 300 2.26 6.70 -3.23
C ARG A 300 2.24 5.57 -4.23
N THR A 301 1.85 4.39 -3.77
CA THR A 301 1.76 3.20 -4.61
C THR A 301 0.55 2.41 -4.17
N ARG A 302 -0.27 2.02 -5.13
CA ARG A 302 -1.28 0.97 -5.01
C ARG A 302 -0.73 -0.30 -5.65
N ILE A 303 -0.88 -1.42 -4.96
CA ILE A 303 -0.59 -2.76 -5.49
C ILE A 303 -1.89 -3.55 -5.38
N ASP A 304 -2.46 -3.97 -6.50
CA ASP A 304 -3.61 -4.87 -6.45
C ASP A 304 -3.17 -6.23 -5.92
N VAL A 305 -3.98 -6.80 -5.02
CA VAL A 305 -3.70 -8.10 -4.41
C VAL A 305 -3.76 -9.20 -5.48
N ALA A 306 -4.55 -9.02 -6.53
CA ALA A 306 -4.59 -9.91 -7.67
C ALA A 306 -3.21 -9.98 -8.39
N GLY A 307 -2.53 -11.12 -8.24
CA GLY A 307 -1.18 -11.34 -8.78
C GLY A 307 -0.06 -10.72 -7.95
N MET A 308 -0.37 -10.24 -6.75
CA MET A 308 0.64 -9.85 -5.75
C MET A 308 1.39 -11.09 -5.26
N LYS A 309 2.71 -10.96 -5.09
CA LYS A 309 3.58 -11.98 -4.50
C LYS A 309 4.26 -11.38 -3.28
N VAL A 310 4.34 -12.14 -2.17
CA VAL A 310 5.02 -11.73 -0.95
C VAL A 310 6.04 -12.80 -0.54
N ARG A 311 7.23 -12.38 -0.10
CA ARG A 311 8.26 -13.30 0.38
C ARG A 311 9.22 -12.63 1.36
N GLU A 312 9.84 -13.43 2.22
CA GLU A 312 10.93 -13.00 3.08
C GLU A 312 12.20 -12.66 2.27
N LEU A 313 13.00 -11.72 2.80
CA LEU A 313 14.31 -11.36 2.28
C LEU A 313 15.38 -11.65 3.32
N THR A 314 16.33 -12.51 2.98
CA THR A 314 17.55 -12.69 3.76
C THR A 314 18.53 -11.57 3.43
N ASP A 315 18.58 -10.54 4.27
CA ASP A 315 19.40 -9.35 4.07
C ASP A 315 20.26 -9.05 5.30
N ALA A 316 21.58 -9.09 5.14
CA ALA A 316 22.52 -8.86 6.23
C ALA A 316 22.55 -7.41 6.72
N GLU A 317 22.13 -6.44 5.90
CA GLU A 317 22.08 -5.01 6.29
C GLU A 317 20.70 -4.65 6.88
N PHE A 318 19.64 -5.30 6.40
CA PHE A 318 18.26 -5.02 6.81
C PHE A 318 17.56 -6.28 7.33
N PRO A 319 17.73 -6.64 8.62
CA PRO A 319 17.02 -7.77 9.20
C PRO A 319 15.52 -7.53 9.18
N HIS A 320 14.74 -8.62 9.20
CA HIS A 320 13.28 -8.60 9.18
C HIS A 320 12.70 -7.91 7.93
N SER A 321 13.39 -8.09 6.80
CA SER A 321 12.98 -7.52 5.53
C SER A 321 12.17 -8.51 4.70
N PHE A 322 11.24 -7.98 3.92
CA PHE A 322 10.35 -8.75 3.06
C PHE A 322 10.05 -7.96 1.78
N LEU A 323 9.70 -8.69 0.73
CA LEU A 323 9.39 -8.16 -0.58
C LEU A 323 7.90 -8.28 -0.84
N VAL A 324 7.27 -7.20 -1.28
CA VAL A 324 5.93 -7.22 -1.88
C VAL A 324 6.03 -6.83 -3.35
N SER A 325 5.62 -7.74 -4.22
CA SER A 325 5.75 -7.62 -5.67
C SER A 325 4.38 -7.69 -6.35
N GLY A 326 3.88 -6.55 -6.81
CA GLY A 326 2.74 -6.47 -7.71
C GLY A 326 3.15 -6.61 -9.18
N LYS A 327 2.18 -6.48 -10.10
CA LYS A 327 2.46 -6.47 -11.55
C LYS A 327 3.33 -5.27 -11.93
N GLN A 328 2.91 -4.07 -11.54
CA GLN A 328 3.54 -2.83 -11.98
C GLN A 328 4.64 -2.30 -11.04
N ARG A 329 4.67 -2.74 -9.78
CA ARG A 329 5.49 -2.15 -8.72
C ARG A 329 5.94 -3.20 -7.72
N THR A 330 7.16 -3.02 -7.23
CA THR A 330 7.80 -3.89 -6.24
C THR A 330 8.38 -3.06 -5.10
N LEU A 331 8.16 -3.50 -3.86
CA LEU A 331 8.54 -2.81 -2.63
C LEU A 331 9.38 -3.74 -1.75
N GLU A 332 10.61 -3.31 -1.42
CA GLU A 332 11.41 -3.89 -0.33
C GLU A 332 11.09 -3.14 0.96
N LEU A 333 10.63 -3.88 1.96
CA LEU A 333 10.13 -3.35 3.22
C LEU A 333 10.85 -4.04 4.38
N GLN A 334 10.96 -3.33 5.49
CA GLN A 334 11.51 -3.81 6.75
C GLN A 334 10.50 -3.57 7.86
N ALA A 335 10.22 -4.62 8.63
CA ALA A 335 9.40 -4.55 9.84
C ALA A 335 10.25 -4.20 11.07
N ARG A 336 9.62 -3.87 12.20
CA ARG A 336 10.35 -3.52 13.44
C ARG A 336 10.82 -4.74 14.21
N SER A 337 10.22 -5.89 13.96
CA SER A 337 10.60 -7.18 14.54
C SER A 337 10.29 -8.33 13.59
N GLN A 338 10.83 -9.52 13.91
CA GLN A 338 10.57 -10.74 13.16
C GLN A 338 9.09 -11.14 13.20
N GLU A 339 8.43 -10.97 14.35
CA GLU A 339 7.01 -11.26 14.52
C GLU A 339 6.15 -10.34 13.64
N GLU A 340 6.50 -9.05 13.59
CA GLU A 340 5.79 -8.09 12.74
C GLU A 340 5.96 -8.42 11.25
N MET A 341 7.17 -8.81 10.82
CA MET A 341 7.43 -9.26 9.45
C MET A 341 6.57 -10.48 9.10
N ILE A 342 6.61 -11.53 9.92
CA ILE A 342 5.84 -12.76 9.71
C ILE A 342 4.35 -12.43 9.63
N SER A 343 3.87 -11.59 10.54
CA SER A 343 2.47 -11.18 10.59
C SER A 343 2.03 -10.38 9.35
N TRP A 344 2.89 -9.52 8.80
CA TRP A 344 2.64 -8.83 7.52
C TRP A 344 2.60 -9.81 6.34
N ILE A 345 3.56 -10.73 6.24
CA ILE A 345 3.62 -11.74 5.18
C ILE A 345 2.36 -12.60 5.22
N GLN A 346 1.98 -13.11 6.39
CA GLN A 346 0.77 -13.92 6.57
C GLN A 346 -0.51 -13.17 6.19
N SER A 347 -0.65 -11.90 6.60
CA SER A 347 -1.83 -11.10 6.26
C SER A 347 -1.93 -10.87 4.75
N CYS A 348 -0.79 -10.59 4.09
CA CYS A 348 -0.75 -10.42 2.63
C CYS A 348 -1.08 -11.74 1.92
N GLN A 349 -0.51 -12.86 2.37
CA GLN A 349 -0.76 -14.17 1.78
C GLN A 349 -2.23 -14.58 1.92
N ALA A 350 -2.82 -14.41 3.10
CA ALA A 350 -4.23 -14.69 3.32
C ALA A 350 -5.15 -13.87 2.40
N ALA A 351 -4.81 -12.60 2.13
CA ALA A 351 -5.54 -11.76 1.18
C ALA A 351 -5.42 -12.28 -0.27
N ILE A 352 -4.22 -12.71 -0.67
CA ILE A 352 -3.96 -13.31 -1.99
C ILE A 352 -4.79 -14.58 -2.16
N ASP A 353 -4.70 -15.50 -1.20
CA ASP A 353 -5.39 -16.79 -1.23
C ASP A 353 -6.92 -16.62 -1.31
N GLN A 354 -7.48 -15.62 -0.63
CA GLN A 354 -8.92 -15.30 -0.70
C GLN A 354 -9.36 -14.86 -2.09
N ILE A 355 -8.57 -14.01 -2.77
CA ILE A 355 -8.87 -13.59 -4.14
C ILE A 355 -8.74 -14.77 -5.10
N GLU A 356 -7.70 -15.59 -4.95
CA GLU A 356 -7.48 -16.76 -5.80
C GLU A 356 -8.63 -17.75 -5.67
N LYS A 357 -9.02 -18.09 -4.44
CA LYS A 357 -10.18 -18.96 -4.18
C LYS A 357 -11.48 -18.42 -4.76
N ARG A 358 -11.72 -17.10 -4.66
CA ARG A 358 -12.88 -16.45 -5.28
C ARG A 358 -12.84 -16.56 -6.80
N ASN A 359 -11.67 -16.35 -7.39
CA ASN A 359 -11.46 -16.44 -8.84
C ASN A 359 -11.56 -17.88 -9.35
N GLU A 360 -11.11 -18.87 -8.58
CA GLU A 360 -11.29 -20.30 -8.88
C GLU A 360 -12.76 -20.69 -8.84
N THR A 361 -13.51 -20.24 -7.82
CA THR A 361 -14.96 -20.44 -7.74
C THR A 361 -15.67 -19.82 -8.95
N PHE A 362 -15.20 -18.66 -9.40
CA PHE A 362 -15.69 -18.00 -10.61
C PHE A 362 -15.31 -18.75 -11.90
N LYS A 363 -14.05 -19.22 -12.02
CA LYS A 363 -13.57 -20.00 -13.17
C LYS A 363 -14.28 -21.35 -13.28
N ALA A 364 -14.48 -22.04 -12.15
CA ALA A 364 -15.23 -23.30 -12.07
C ALA A 364 -16.71 -23.13 -12.47
N ALA A 365 -17.28 -21.93 -12.30
CA ALA A 365 -18.62 -21.60 -12.78
C ALA A 365 -18.67 -21.28 -14.30
N VAL A 366 -17.52 -21.08 -14.96
CA VAL A 366 -17.43 -20.62 -16.34
C VAL A 366 -16.77 -21.62 -17.30
N GLN A 367 -15.87 -22.53 -16.88
CA GLN A 367 -15.35 -23.67 -17.67
C GLN A 367 -14.42 -24.63 -16.87
N GLY A 368 -14.29 -25.89 -17.34
CA GLY A 368 -13.67 -27.07 -16.68
C GLY A 368 -12.12 -27.14 -16.59
N PRO A 369 -11.56 -28.28 -16.14
CA PRO A 369 -10.28 -28.34 -15.44
C PRO A 369 -9.07 -28.65 -16.35
N GLU A 370 -8.09 -27.76 -16.35
CA GLU A 370 -6.66 -28.00 -16.66
C GLU A 370 -5.89 -27.03 -15.75
N GLY A 371 -4.89 -27.36 -14.95
CA GLY A 371 -3.91 -28.43 -14.93
C GLY A 371 -2.58 -27.76 -14.57
N ASP A 372 -2.20 -27.77 -13.30
CA ASP A 372 -1.03 -27.06 -12.75
C ASP A 372 0.31 -27.57 -13.31
N THR A 373 1.29 -26.69 -13.50
CA THR A 373 2.70 -27.09 -13.54
C THR A 373 3.65 -25.99 -13.01
N GLN A 374 4.12 -26.24 -11.78
CA GLN A 374 5.43 -26.00 -11.14
C GLN A 374 6.27 -24.70 -11.37
N GLU A 375 6.69 -24.14 -10.24
CA GLU A 375 7.18 -22.78 -10.00
C GLU A 375 8.69 -22.49 -10.20
N GLN A 376 9.49 -23.31 -10.89
CA GLN A 376 10.96 -23.09 -10.95
C GLN A 376 11.53 -22.45 -12.23
N GLU A 377 10.72 -22.24 -13.28
CA GLU A 377 11.14 -21.55 -14.54
C GLU A 377 10.70 -20.06 -14.64
N LEU A 378 9.88 -19.59 -13.69
CA LEU A 378 9.07 -18.36 -13.78
C LEU A 378 9.84 -17.02 -13.82
N GLN A 379 11.12 -16.95 -13.44
CA GLN A 379 11.86 -15.67 -13.47
C GLN A 379 12.21 -15.21 -14.89
N SER A 380 12.33 -16.15 -15.84
CA SER A 380 12.61 -15.86 -17.25
C SER A 380 11.34 -15.43 -17.98
N GLU A 381 10.20 -16.03 -17.63
CA GLU A 381 8.91 -15.85 -18.30
C GLU A 381 8.20 -14.54 -17.93
N GLU A 382 8.44 -13.98 -16.74
CA GLU A 382 7.85 -12.69 -16.33
C GLU A 382 8.67 -11.45 -16.80
N LEU A 383 9.76 -11.63 -17.56
CA LEU A 383 10.60 -10.51 -17.97
C LEU A 383 9.79 -9.53 -18.84
N GLY A 384 9.66 -8.27 -18.37
CA GLY A 384 8.86 -7.25 -19.04
C GLY A 384 7.34 -7.36 -18.81
N LEU A 385 6.85 -8.48 -18.29
CA LEU A 385 5.46 -8.66 -17.82
C LEU A 385 5.24 -8.12 -16.40
N ARG A 386 6.30 -8.10 -15.58
CA ARG A 386 6.29 -7.62 -14.19
C ARG A 386 7.45 -6.68 -13.90
N ALA A 387 7.25 -5.73 -13.00
CA ALA A 387 8.31 -4.86 -12.50
C ALA A 387 9.37 -5.67 -11.71
N PRO A 388 10.67 -5.54 -12.01
CA PRO A 388 11.70 -6.30 -11.32
C PRO A 388 11.97 -5.78 -9.91
N GLN A 389 12.61 -6.61 -9.09
CA GLN A 389 13.33 -6.14 -7.91
C GLN A 389 14.62 -5.41 -8.34
N TRP A 390 14.89 -4.24 -7.79
CA TRP A 390 16.03 -3.42 -8.20
C TRP A 390 17.24 -3.73 -7.32
N VAL A 391 18.36 -4.08 -7.95
CA VAL A 391 19.62 -4.30 -7.22
C VAL A 391 20.09 -2.96 -6.63
N ARG A 392 20.39 -2.93 -5.32
CA ARG A 392 20.78 -1.70 -4.64
C ARG A 392 22.14 -1.20 -5.11
N ASP A 393 22.30 0.11 -5.28
CA ASP A 393 23.53 0.71 -5.83
C ASP A 393 24.79 0.39 -5.00
N LYS A 394 24.63 0.24 -3.67
CA LYS A 394 25.72 -0.10 -2.75
C LYS A 394 26.15 -1.56 -2.84
N MET A 395 25.27 -2.43 -3.34
CA MET A 395 25.60 -3.85 -3.48
C MET A 395 26.48 -4.12 -4.71
N VAL A 396 26.69 -3.12 -5.57
CA VAL A 396 27.39 -3.28 -6.85
C VAL A 396 28.43 -2.18 -7.05
N THR A 397 29.69 -2.55 -7.30
CA THR A 397 30.76 -1.62 -7.67
C THR A 397 31.08 -1.61 -9.16
N MET A 398 30.63 -2.61 -9.91
CA MET A 398 30.93 -2.78 -11.34
C MET A 398 29.67 -3.03 -12.19
N CYS A 399 29.75 -2.77 -13.50
CA CYS A 399 28.62 -3.05 -14.38
C CYS A 399 28.28 -4.55 -14.38
N MET A 400 27.04 -4.93 -14.05
CA MET A 400 26.61 -6.35 -14.00
C MET A 400 26.53 -7.04 -15.38
N ARG A 401 26.95 -6.34 -16.45
CA ARG A 401 27.06 -6.85 -17.83
C ARG A 401 28.50 -6.94 -18.29
N CYS A 402 29.19 -5.80 -18.43
CA CYS A 402 30.59 -5.78 -18.89
C CYS A 402 31.63 -5.92 -17.78
N GLN A 403 31.23 -6.00 -16.51
CA GLN A 403 32.10 -6.17 -15.33
C GLN A 403 33.11 -5.03 -15.10
N GLU A 404 33.02 -3.95 -15.88
CA GLU A 404 33.87 -2.77 -15.71
C GLU A 404 33.44 -1.95 -14.48
N PRO A 405 34.39 -1.51 -13.62
CA PRO A 405 34.11 -0.71 -12.44
C PRO A 405 33.38 0.60 -12.74
N PHE A 406 32.38 0.94 -11.93
CA PHE A 406 31.71 2.23 -12.02
C PHE A 406 32.62 3.37 -11.52
N ASN A 407 32.48 4.54 -12.13
CA ASN A 407 33.13 5.78 -11.65
C ASN A 407 32.24 6.99 -11.91
N ALA A 408 32.38 8.05 -11.10
CA ALA A 408 31.45 9.18 -11.08
C ALA A 408 31.42 10.01 -12.38
N LEU A 409 32.51 10.00 -13.15
CA LEU A 409 32.69 10.88 -14.31
C LEU A 409 32.32 10.23 -15.64
N THR A 410 32.78 9.00 -15.89
CA THR A 410 32.72 8.36 -17.21
C THR A 410 31.83 7.11 -17.26
N ARG A 411 31.62 6.44 -16.12
CA ARG A 411 30.84 5.19 -16.06
C ARG A 411 29.86 5.20 -14.89
N ARG A 412 28.76 5.95 -15.06
CA ARG A 412 27.67 6.09 -14.07
C ARG A 412 26.78 4.85 -14.03
N ARG A 413 26.09 4.68 -12.90
CA ARG A 413 25.14 3.59 -12.63
C ARG A 413 23.77 3.88 -13.27
N HIS A 414 23.18 2.88 -13.89
CA HIS A 414 21.81 2.89 -14.40
C HIS A 414 21.15 1.55 -14.11
N HIS A 415 19.86 1.52 -13.82
CA HIS A 415 19.14 0.25 -13.68
C HIS A 415 18.46 -0.15 -14.98
N CYS A 416 18.56 -1.44 -15.32
CA CYS A 416 17.71 -2.06 -16.33
C CYS A 416 16.27 -2.12 -15.82
N ARG A 417 15.30 -1.59 -16.58
CA ARG A 417 13.89 -1.62 -16.18
C ARG A 417 13.27 -3.02 -16.27
N ALA A 418 13.85 -3.93 -17.05
CA ALA A 418 13.34 -5.30 -17.19
C ALA A 418 13.85 -6.25 -16.10
N CYS A 419 15.15 -6.25 -15.78
CA CYS A 419 15.74 -7.18 -14.80
C CYS A 419 16.27 -6.53 -13.51
N GLY A 420 16.19 -5.20 -13.37
CA GLY A 420 16.62 -4.49 -12.16
C GLY A 420 18.13 -4.39 -11.93
N TYR A 421 18.97 -4.97 -12.81
CA TYR A 421 20.43 -4.94 -12.67
C TYR A 421 21.04 -3.54 -12.82
N VAL A 422 22.14 -3.30 -12.11
CA VAL A 422 22.95 -2.07 -12.23
C VAL A 422 23.94 -2.21 -13.38
N VAL A 423 23.79 -1.36 -14.38
CA VAL A 423 24.48 -1.40 -15.67
C VAL A 423 25.00 -0.02 -16.07
N CYS A 424 26.04 0.02 -16.90
CA CYS A 424 26.55 1.28 -17.46
C CYS A 424 25.73 1.71 -18.69
N ALA A 425 25.93 2.96 -19.13
CA ALA A 425 25.22 3.52 -20.28
C ALA A 425 25.42 2.64 -21.54
N ARG A 426 26.66 2.22 -21.84
CA ARG A 426 26.97 1.37 -23.00
C ARG A 426 26.24 0.03 -22.99
N CYS A 427 26.12 -0.61 -21.82
CA CYS A 427 25.43 -1.90 -21.71
C CYS A 427 23.90 -1.78 -21.67
N SER A 428 23.37 -0.55 -21.65
CA SER A 428 21.93 -0.28 -21.47
C SER A 428 21.42 0.82 -22.36
N ASP A 429 22.03 1.03 -23.52
CA ASP A 429 21.60 2.07 -24.47
C ASP A 429 20.35 1.67 -25.27
N TYR A 430 19.76 0.53 -24.91
CA TYR A 430 18.62 -0.07 -25.58
C TYR A 430 17.30 0.30 -24.89
N ARG A 431 16.22 0.26 -25.67
CA ARG A 431 14.85 0.45 -25.18
C ARG A 431 13.95 -0.66 -25.68
N ALA A 432 13.18 -1.26 -24.78
CA ALA A 432 12.16 -2.26 -25.08
C ALA A 432 10.83 -1.84 -24.44
N GLU A 433 9.72 -2.26 -25.06
CA GLU A 433 8.38 -2.10 -24.50
C GLU A 433 8.20 -3.10 -23.35
N LEU A 434 7.69 -2.63 -22.22
CA LEU A 434 7.46 -3.44 -21.02
C LEU A 434 5.96 -3.43 -20.72
N GLN A 435 5.31 -4.58 -20.77
CA GLN A 435 3.87 -4.71 -20.55
C GLN A 435 3.44 -4.18 -19.18
N TYR A 436 4.27 -4.37 -18.14
CA TYR A 436 3.96 -3.86 -16.81
C TYR A 436 3.95 -2.33 -16.69
N ASP A 437 4.56 -1.63 -17.65
CA ASP A 437 4.67 -0.16 -17.70
C ASP A 437 3.90 0.38 -18.91
N ASP A 438 2.72 -0.19 -19.18
CA ASP A 438 1.81 0.19 -20.26
C ASP A 438 2.46 0.15 -21.65
N ASN A 439 3.31 -0.86 -21.89
CA ASN A 439 4.13 -1.01 -23.10
C ASN A 439 5.03 0.20 -23.40
N ARG A 440 5.36 1.00 -22.39
CA ARG A 440 6.22 2.17 -22.57
C ARG A 440 7.67 1.74 -22.90
N PRO A 441 8.30 2.34 -23.93
CA PRO A 441 9.71 2.08 -24.25
C PRO A 441 10.66 2.53 -23.12
N SER A 442 11.23 1.55 -22.42
CA SER A 442 12.00 1.75 -21.20
C SER A 442 13.44 1.25 -21.33
N ARG A 443 14.37 1.88 -20.59
CA ARG A 443 15.80 1.55 -20.67
C ARG A 443 16.04 0.10 -20.22
N VAL A 444 16.63 -0.71 -21.09
CA VAL A 444 16.96 -2.11 -20.78
C VAL A 444 18.41 -2.41 -21.13
N CYS A 445 19.00 -3.38 -20.44
CA CYS A 445 20.32 -3.88 -20.83
C CYS A 445 20.24 -4.72 -22.11
N PHE A 446 21.35 -4.86 -22.82
CA PHE A 446 21.45 -5.63 -24.07
C PHE A 446 20.72 -6.99 -24.01
N HIS A 447 21.03 -7.83 -23.01
CA HIS A 447 20.39 -9.15 -22.87
C HIS A 447 18.87 -9.11 -22.73
N CYS A 448 18.32 -8.09 -22.06
CA CYS A 448 16.87 -7.97 -21.92
C CYS A 448 16.26 -7.43 -23.21
N TYR A 449 16.96 -6.56 -23.94
CA TYR A 449 16.52 -6.10 -25.24
C TYR A 449 16.44 -7.25 -26.25
N THR A 450 17.47 -8.08 -26.33
CA THR A 450 17.50 -9.24 -27.22
C THR A 450 16.39 -10.24 -26.87
N PHE A 451 16.20 -10.52 -25.57
CA PHE A 451 15.12 -11.40 -25.11
C PHE A 451 13.72 -10.84 -25.43
N LEU A 452 13.46 -9.57 -25.09
CA LEU A 452 12.13 -8.98 -25.23
C LEU A 452 11.72 -8.70 -26.68
N THR A 453 12.69 -8.45 -27.57
CA THR A 453 12.42 -8.06 -28.96
C THR A 453 12.72 -9.16 -29.98
N GLY A 454 13.38 -10.24 -29.56
CA GLY A 454 13.90 -11.26 -30.48
C GLY A 454 15.02 -10.76 -31.41
N SER A 455 15.53 -9.54 -31.21
CA SER A 455 16.55 -8.95 -32.07
C SER A 455 17.92 -9.57 -31.80
N VAL A 456 18.52 -10.20 -32.81
CA VAL A 456 19.92 -10.66 -32.78
C VAL A 456 20.78 -9.58 -33.45
N LEU A 457 21.46 -8.74 -32.65
CA LEU A 457 22.47 -7.82 -33.17
C LEU A 457 23.82 -8.55 -33.31
N PRO A 458 24.70 -8.16 -34.26
CA PRO A 458 26.02 -8.78 -34.41
C PRO A 458 26.80 -8.65 -33.09
N GLU A 459 27.33 -9.78 -32.61
CA GLU A 459 28.18 -9.82 -31.42
C GLU A 459 29.48 -9.05 -31.67
N ASP A 460 29.55 -7.80 -31.22
CA ASP A 460 30.81 -7.10 -31.10
C ASP A 460 31.35 -7.27 -29.67
N LYS A 461 32.31 -8.20 -29.58
CA LYS A 461 33.36 -8.39 -28.57
C LYS A 461 33.08 -9.31 -27.37
N GLU A 462 33.77 -10.44 -27.48
CA GLU A 462 34.50 -11.20 -26.46
C GLU A 462 33.66 -12.04 -25.51
N ASP A 463 33.38 -13.26 -25.99
CA ASP A 463 33.36 -14.46 -25.17
C ASP A 463 34.79 -14.71 -24.61
N LYS A 464 35.19 -13.88 -23.65
CA LYS A 464 36.39 -14.12 -22.83
C LYS A 464 36.05 -15.32 -21.96
N ARG A 465 36.77 -16.44 -22.17
CA ARG A 465 36.74 -17.61 -21.29
C ARG A 465 36.72 -17.16 -19.83
N ARG A 466 35.72 -17.62 -19.07
CA ARG A 466 35.54 -17.30 -17.65
C ARG A 466 36.85 -17.53 -16.90
N GLY A 467 37.48 -16.46 -16.45
CA GLY A 467 38.68 -16.55 -15.60
C GLY A 467 38.32 -17.03 -14.20
N ILE A 468 39.30 -17.54 -13.44
CA ILE A 468 39.13 -18.04 -12.06
C ILE A 468 38.44 -17.01 -11.14
N LEU A 469 38.59 -15.71 -11.42
CA LEU A 469 37.97 -14.62 -10.64
C LEU A 469 36.55 -14.25 -11.10
N GLU A 470 36.06 -14.76 -12.23
CA GLU A 470 34.71 -14.50 -12.76
C GLU A 470 33.68 -15.46 -12.16
N LYS A 471 33.55 -15.39 -10.83
CA LYS A 471 32.56 -16.13 -10.04
C LYS A 471 31.53 -15.13 -9.51
N VAL A 472 30.24 -15.47 -9.61
CA VAL A 472 29.18 -14.61 -9.06
C VAL A 472 29.27 -14.71 -7.54
N SER A 473 29.29 -13.56 -6.85
CA SER A 473 29.17 -13.54 -5.40
C SER A 473 27.84 -14.18 -5.01
N ALA A 474 27.90 -15.34 -4.36
CA ALA A 474 26.72 -16.02 -3.83
C ALA A 474 26.10 -15.12 -2.74
N THR A 475 24.90 -14.60 -3.02
CA THR A 475 24.22 -13.62 -2.16
C THR A 475 23.30 -14.25 -1.12
N GLY A 476 23.15 -15.58 -1.14
CA GLY A 476 22.33 -16.34 -0.18
C GLY A 476 23.17 -17.31 0.66
N SER A 477 22.76 -17.53 1.91
CA SER A 477 23.35 -18.52 2.83
C SER A 477 23.38 -19.92 2.20
N GLU A 478 22.33 -20.30 1.47
CA GLU A 478 22.17 -21.63 0.90
C GLU A 478 23.25 -22.05 -0.11
N GLN A 479 24.01 -21.10 -0.68
CA GLN A 479 25.05 -21.36 -1.69
C GLN A 479 26.47 -21.08 -1.18
N SER A 480 26.62 -20.60 0.06
CA SER A 480 27.89 -20.21 0.66
C SER A 480 28.10 -20.93 1.99
N LEU A 481 29.30 -21.44 2.26
CA LEU A 481 29.64 -21.97 3.58
C LEU A 481 29.78 -20.85 4.62
N MET A 482 30.27 -19.70 4.16
CA MET A 482 30.40 -18.48 4.97
C MET A 482 30.46 -17.27 4.04
N CYS A 483 29.69 -16.23 4.35
CA CYS A 483 29.80 -14.94 3.67
C CYS A 483 29.43 -13.77 4.60
N SER A 484 30.21 -12.70 4.54
CA SER A 484 29.92 -11.43 5.23
C SER A 484 30.86 -10.33 4.74
N PHE A 485 30.60 -9.10 5.19
CA PHE A 485 31.62 -8.06 5.10
C PHE A 485 32.74 -8.29 6.13
N LEU A 486 33.99 -8.08 5.71
CA LEU A 486 35.17 -8.03 6.57
C LEU A 486 35.99 -6.78 6.26
N GLN A 487 36.64 -6.22 7.29
CA GLN A 487 37.67 -5.21 7.10
C GLN A 487 38.98 -5.89 6.70
N LEU A 488 39.59 -5.39 5.63
CA LEU A 488 40.83 -5.91 5.06
C LEU A 488 41.99 -5.04 5.56
N VAL A 489 42.89 -5.62 6.37
CA VAL A 489 43.94 -4.88 7.07
C VAL A 489 45.32 -5.22 6.50
N GLY A 490 46.13 -4.18 6.24
CA GLY A 490 47.51 -4.30 5.78
C GLY A 490 47.73 -4.12 4.28
N ASP A 491 48.99 -3.91 3.88
CA ASP A 491 49.37 -3.48 2.52
C ASP A 491 49.11 -4.52 1.42
N LYS A 492 48.88 -5.78 1.79
CA LYS A 492 48.62 -6.88 0.87
C LYS A 492 47.30 -6.75 0.09
N TRP A 493 46.38 -5.92 0.55
CA TRP A 493 45.08 -5.67 -0.09
C TRP A 493 45.08 -4.49 -1.08
N GLY A 494 46.22 -3.80 -1.25
CA GLY A 494 46.36 -2.62 -2.10
C GLY A 494 45.65 -1.37 -1.56
N LYS A 495 45.66 -0.25 -2.30
CA LYS A 495 44.95 1.00 -1.95
C LYS A 495 43.42 0.92 -2.12
N SER A 496 42.88 -0.26 -2.41
CA SER A 496 41.45 -0.54 -2.59
C SER A 496 40.73 -0.63 -1.25
N SER A 497 39.40 -0.38 -1.29
CA SER A 497 38.47 -0.30 -0.15
C SER A 497 38.88 -1.11 1.08
N PRO A 498 38.95 -0.51 2.30
CA PRO A 498 39.34 -1.21 3.53
C PRO A 498 38.29 -2.24 4.00
N ARG A 499 37.20 -2.43 3.24
CA ARG A 499 36.11 -3.36 3.52
C ARG A 499 35.77 -4.12 2.25
N GLY A 500 35.71 -5.45 2.34
CA GLY A 500 35.38 -6.37 1.25
C GLY A 500 34.27 -7.34 1.64
N TRP A 501 33.50 -7.80 0.65
CA TRP A 501 32.54 -8.90 0.79
C TRP A 501 33.27 -10.22 0.58
N CYS A 502 33.46 -10.98 1.65
CA CYS A 502 34.22 -12.22 1.66
C CYS A 502 33.25 -13.40 1.56
N VAL A 503 33.56 -14.39 0.71
CA VAL A 503 32.72 -15.56 0.47
C VAL A 503 33.57 -16.82 0.35
N ILE A 504 33.18 -17.88 1.04
CA ILE A 504 33.62 -19.27 0.79
C ILE A 504 32.43 -20.02 0.17
N PRO A 505 32.43 -20.24 -1.16
CA PRO A 505 31.32 -20.90 -1.85
C PRO A 505 31.20 -22.38 -1.49
N ARG A 506 29.99 -22.95 -1.48
CA ARG A 506 29.80 -24.40 -1.27
C ARG A 506 30.36 -25.26 -2.41
N ASP A 507 30.34 -24.74 -3.63
CA ASP A 507 30.84 -25.41 -4.85
C ASP A 507 32.36 -25.25 -5.04
N ASP A 508 33.02 -24.41 -4.23
CA ASP A 508 34.47 -24.26 -4.20
C ASP A 508 34.93 -23.94 -2.76
N PRO A 509 34.81 -24.93 -1.84
CA PRO A 509 34.91 -24.72 -0.40
C PRO A 509 36.34 -24.45 0.09
N LEU A 510 37.33 -24.59 -0.81
CA LEU A 510 38.76 -24.44 -0.49
C LEU A 510 39.31 -23.08 -0.91
N VAL A 511 38.48 -22.17 -1.42
CA VAL A 511 38.91 -20.86 -1.92
C VAL A 511 38.07 -19.75 -1.30
N LEU A 512 38.74 -18.76 -0.71
CA LEU A 512 38.13 -17.51 -0.30
C LEU A 512 38.09 -16.55 -1.47
N TYR A 513 36.91 -16.06 -1.82
CA TYR A 513 36.73 -14.99 -2.79
C TYR A 513 36.44 -13.67 -2.08
N VAL A 514 37.15 -12.61 -2.46
CA VAL A 514 36.96 -11.27 -1.90
C VAL A 514 36.44 -10.35 -2.99
N TYR A 515 35.21 -9.87 -2.81
CA TYR A 515 34.51 -8.97 -3.71
C TYR A 515 34.52 -7.55 -3.15
N ALA A 516 34.45 -6.56 -4.03
CA ALA A 516 34.28 -5.17 -3.60
C ALA A 516 32.85 -4.91 -3.09
N ALA A 517 31.85 -5.61 -3.62
CA ALA A 517 30.48 -5.60 -3.12
C ALA A 517 29.73 -6.95 -3.34
N PRO A 518 28.64 -7.21 -2.60
CA PRO A 518 27.97 -8.52 -2.57
C PRO A 518 27.28 -8.98 -3.85
N GLN A 519 27.07 -8.10 -4.84
CA GLN A 519 26.43 -8.44 -6.13
C GLN A 519 27.41 -8.31 -7.30
N ASP A 520 28.72 -8.17 -7.01
CA ASP A 520 29.76 -8.12 -8.03
C ASP A 520 29.99 -9.51 -8.66
N ARG A 521 30.08 -9.56 -9.98
CA ARG A 521 30.23 -10.83 -10.73
C ARG A 521 31.69 -11.26 -10.94
N ARG A 522 32.62 -10.50 -10.37
CA ARG A 522 34.05 -10.72 -10.46
C ARG A 522 34.71 -10.37 -9.14
N ALA A 523 35.41 -11.34 -8.56
CA ALA A 523 36.17 -11.13 -7.34
C ALA A 523 37.36 -10.19 -7.60
N HIS A 524 37.66 -9.34 -6.62
CA HIS A 524 38.88 -8.54 -6.64
C HIS A 524 40.11 -9.42 -6.52
N THR A 525 40.03 -10.43 -5.64
CA THR A 525 41.09 -11.41 -5.44
C THR A 525 40.49 -12.71 -4.89
N SER A 526 41.26 -13.79 -4.99
CA SER A 526 40.94 -15.10 -4.44
C SER A 526 42.14 -15.63 -3.66
N VAL A 527 41.90 -16.26 -2.50
CA VAL A 527 42.92 -16.89 -1.67
C VAL A 527 42.62 -18.38 -1.57
N PRO A 528 43.45 -19.26 -2.14
CA PRO A 528 43.31 -20.70 -1.93
C PRO A 528 43.64 -21.02 -0.47
N LEU A 529 42.70 -21.57 0.28
CA LEU A 529 42.82 -21.72 1.74
C LEU A 529 43.60 -22.97 2.16
N LEU A 530 43.75 -23.96 1.27
CA LEU A 530 44.38 -25.24 1.57
C LEU A 530 45.79 -25.08 2.16
N GLY A 531 45.97 -25.54 3.40
CA GLY A 531 47.23 -25.49 4.13
C GLY A 531 47.60 -24.13 4.73
N TYR A 532 46.69 -23.15 4.78
CA TYR A 532 46.89 -21.92 5.55
C TYR A 532 46.75 -22.20 7.05
N GLN A 533 47.60 -21.55 7.86
CA GLN A 533 47.42 -21.49 9.31
C GLN A 533 46.49 -20.33 9.64
N VAL A 534 45.42 -20.60 10.39
CA VAL A 534 44.45 -19.61 10.84
C VAL A 534 44.77 -19.27 12.28
N THR A 535 44.93 -17.98 12.58
CA THR A 535 45.23 -17.49 13.93
C THR A 535 44.16 -16.49 14.35
N ALA A 536 43.42 -16.80 15.41
CA ALA A 536 42.60 -15.83 16.12
C ALA A 536 43.49 -14.73 16.72
N GLY A 537 43.03 -13.47 16.69
CA GLY A 537 43.83 -12.28 17.02
C GLY A 537 44.45 -12.27 18.44
N THR A 538 45.39 -11.35 18.64
CA THR A 538 46.04 -11.12 19.94
C THR A 538 45.12 -10.32 20.89
N GLN A 539 45.42 -10.28 22.19
CA GLN A 539 44.63 -9.59 23.23
C GLN A 539 44.33 -8.09 22.98
N ALA A 540 44.88 -7.48 21.93
CA ALA A 540 44.69 -6.07 21.59
C ALA A 540 43.38 -5.76 20.81
N ASP A 541 42.87 -6.67 19.98
CA ASP A 541 41.53 -6.53 19.34
C ASP A 541 40.93 -7.93 19.05
N PRO A 542 39.92 -8.38 19.82
CA PRO A 542 39.38 -9.74 19.72
C PRO A 542 38.59 -10.00 18.43
N ARG A 543 38.41 -8.99 17.57
CA ARG A 543 37.70 -9.12 16.28
C ARG A 543 38.62 -9.41 15.11
N VAL A 544 39.94 -9.43 15.34
CA VAL A 544 40.95 -9.62 14.30
C VAL A 544 41.29 -11.11 14.16
N PHE A 545 41.56 -11.57 12.95
CA PHE A 545 42.13 -12.88 12.69
C PHE A 545 43.06 -12.85 11.47
N GLN A 546 43.95 -13.83 11.37
CA GLN A 546 45.00 -13.87 10.36
C GLN A 546 45.08 -15.22 9.64
N LEU A 547 45.42 -15.18 8.36
CA LEU A 547 45.77 -16.35 7.54
C LEU A 547 47.23 -16.27 7.14
N GLN A 548 48.02 -17.29 7.49
CA GLN A 548 49.45 -17.34 7.20
C GLN A 548 49.85 -18.62 6.45
N GLN A 549 50.58 -18.47 5.34
CA GLN A 549 51.19 -19.59 4.61
C GLN A 549 52.41 -19.10 3.82
N SER A 550 53.56 -19.78 3.97
CA SER A 550 54.76 -19.56 3.15
C SER A 550 55.16 -18.08 2.97
N GLY A 551 55.09 -17.29 4.06
CA GLY A 551 55.44 -15.86 4.07
C GLY A 551 54.32 -14.90 3.60
N GLN A 552 53.17 -15.41 3.18
CA GLN A 552 51.96 -14.63 2.97
C GLN A 552 51.21 -14.47 4.30
N LEU A 553 50.76 -13.24 4.59
CA LEU A 553 49.97 -12.91 5.77
C LEU A 553 48.79 -12.05 5.33
N TYR A 554 47.58 -12.55 5.55
CA TYR A 554 46.34 -11.79 5.35
C TYR A 554 45.73 -11.50 6.71
N THR A 555 45.42 -10.23 6.98
CA THR A 555 44.76 -9.83 8.23
C THR A 555 43.35 -9.34 7.92
N PHE A 556 42.39 -9.87 8.67
CA PHE A 556 40.97 -9.54 8.57
C PHE A 556 40.45 -9.06 9.92
N LYS A 557 39.42 -8.22 9.89
CA LYS A 557 38.70 -7.79 11.08
C LYS A 557 37.19 -7.90 10.87
N ALA A 558 36.54 -8.63 11.76
CA ALA A 558 35.08 -8.78 11.78
C ALA A 558 34.40 -7.62 12.53
N GLU A 559 33.08 -7.52 12.38
CA GLU A 559 32.27 -6.53 13.08
C GLU A 559 32.12 -6.85 14.57
N THR A 560 31.89 -8.13 14.89
CA THR A 560 31.76 -8.66 16.25
C THR A 560 32.72 -9.81 16.51
N GLU A 561 32.89 -10.19 17.77
CA GLU A 561 33.75 -11.32 18.17
C GLU A 561 33.16 -12.66 17.73
N GLU A 562 31.84 -12.80 17.82
CA GLU A 562 31.10 -13.99 17.40
C GLU A 562 31.25 -14.22 15.90
N LEU A 563 31.16 -13.14 15.10
CA LEU A 563 31.37 -13.21 13.66
C LEU A 563 32.82 -13.60 13.34
N ARG A 564 33.80 -13.10 14.10
CA ARG A 564 35.22 -13.51 13.96
C ARG A 564 35.37 -15.00 14.22
N ASP A 565 34.78 -15.53 15.29
CA ASP A 565 34.90 -16.95 15.64
C ASP A 565 34.30 -17.87 14.57
N ARG A 566 33.15 -17.48 14.02
CA ARG A 566 32.54 -18.17 12.88
C ARG A 566 33.46 -18.18 11.66
N TRP A 567 34.09 -17.04 11.34
CA TRP A 567 35.05 -16.97 10.25
C TRP A 567 36.29 -17.82 10.49
N VAL A 568 36.87 -17.80 11.69
CA VAL A 568 38.03 -18.64 12.04
C VAL A 568 37.68 -20.11 11.84
N LYS A 569 36.55 -20.58 12.38
CA LYS A 569 36.08 -21.96 12.23
C LYS A 569 35.88 -22.36 10.75
N ALA A 570 35.30 -21.47 9.94
CA ALA A 570 35.11 -21.71 8.51
C ALA A 570 36.44 -21.80 7.75
N MET A 571 37.39 -20.90 8.04
CA MET A 571 38.71 -20.88 7.42
C MET A 571 39.56 -22.09 7.82
N GLU A 572 39.50 -22.54 9.08
CA GLU A 572 40.22 -23.73 9.56
C GLU A 572 39.71 -24.99 8.86
N ARG A 573 38.38 -25.13 8.73
CA ARG A 573 37.76 -26.22 7.97
C ARG A 573 38.26 -26.23 6.53
N ALA A 574 38.18 -25.10 5.83
CA ALA A 574 38.66 -24.99 4.45
C ALA A 574 40.17 -25.28 4.33
N ALA A 575 40.98 -24.77 5.26
CA ALA A 575 42.42 -24.98 5.27
C ALA A 575 42.83 -26.44 5.50
N SER A 576 42.02 -27.20 6.24
CA SER A 576 42.20 -28.64 6.45
C SER A 576 41.86 -29.51 5.23
N GLY A 577 41.34 -28.91 4.15
CA GLY A 577 40.89 -29.64 2.96
C GLY A 577 39.49 -30.23 3.08
N TRP A 578 38.69 -29.76 4.04
CA TRP A 578 37.32 -30.22 4.21
C TRP A 578 36.41 -29.72 3.08
N SER A 579 35.55 -30.61 2.59
CA SER A 579 34.51 -30.31 1.59
C SER A 579 33.17 -30.88 2.07
N PRO A 580 32.07 -30.13 1.96
CA PRO A 580 30.74 -30.61 2.34
C PRO A 580 30.33 -31.82 1.48
N ARG A 581 29.74 -32.85 2.10
CA ARG A 581 29.28 -34.08 1.39
C ARG A 581 27.76 -34.16 1.23
N GLY A 582 27.01 -33.15 1.67
CA GLY A 582 25.57 -33.05 1.48
C GLY A 582 24.96 -31.75 2.05
N PRO A 583 23.65 -31.50 1.84
CA PRO A 583 22.95 -30.30 2.30
C PRO A 583 22.76 -30.22 3.84
N SER A 584 23.08 -31.28 4.58
CA SER A 584 22.95 -31.37 6.05
C SER A 584 24.23 -31.08 6.83
N ASP A 585 25.35 -30.77 6.17
CA ASP A 585 26.58 -30.34 6.85
C ASP A 585 26.41 -28.86 7.27
N GLU A 586 26.29 -28.66 8.59
CA GLU A 586 25.97 -27.40 9.30
C GLU A 586 26.34 -26.12 8.54
N ASP A 587 25.32 -25.37 8.12
CA ASP A 587 25.44 -23.95 7.80
C ASP A 587 26.07 -23.22 9.00
N LEU A 588 27.22 -22.61 8.80
CA LEU A 588 27.84 -21.71 9.79
C LEU A 588 27.30 -20.29 9.61
N SER A 589 26.14 -20.12 8.99
CA SER A 589 25.55 -18.87 8.53
C SER A 589 24.28 -18.45 9.26
N ASP A 590 24.24 -18.53 10.60
CA ASP A 590 23.21 -17.83 11.40
C ASP A 590 23.85 -16.72 12.22
#